data_AF-A0A5C2HHP8-F1
#
_entry.id   AF-A0A5C2HHP8-F1
#
_cell.length_a   1.000
_cell.length_b   1.000
_cell.length_c   1.000
_cell.angle_alpha   90.00
_cell.angle_beta   90.00
_cell.angle_gamma   90.00
#
_symmetry.space_group_name_H-M   'P 1'
#
loop_
_entity.id
_entity.type
_entity.pdbx_description
1 polymer ?
#
loop_
_entity_poly.entity_id
_entity_poly.type
_entity_poly.pdbx_seq_one_letter_code
_entity_poly.pdbx_strand_id
1 'polypeptide(L)'
;MSDYHKFRPLLTAELADVCDQWLAAQPLKAEFEQRLWQRLRLEWNYNSNHIEGNTLTYGETLLLLIHGRTRGEHLLREYEEMRGHDVAIEYLRSLAKEERMIGEGDIRDLNRIVLKEGFWRIAETVDGNPTRRWIEPGEYKTAPNHVITATGELFHFATSEETPAKMAEFCHWLTEQIEQPQQELMQLLAEIHHRFIAIHPFDDGNGRVVRLLLNYVLLRLELLPLIIQTSRRRSYLDAIAMADSGDLQPLAQFLEQSLLWSMQLGVRAAGELVELEELQR
;
A
#
# COMPACT_ATOMS: atom_id res chain seq x y z
N MET A 1 -1.48 -1.87 -23.91
CA MET A 1 -1.09 -3.30 -23.81
C MET A 1 -0.35 -3.44 -22.49
N SER A 2 -0.77 -4.36 -21.63
CA SER A 2 -0.15 -4.57 -20.32
C SER A 2 1.36 -4.87 -20.43
N ASP A 3 2.14 -4.25 -19.55
CA ASP A 3 3.58 -4.50 -19.41
C ASP A 3 3.88 -5.84 -18.70
N TYR A 4 2.86 -6.62 -18.32
CA TYR A 4 3.02 -7.90 -17.63
C TYR A 4 3.97 -8.88 -18.34
N HIS A 5 3.94 -8.90 -19.68
CA HIS A 5 4.82 -9.74 -20.50
C HIS A 5 6.32 -9.49 -20.24
N LYS A 6 6.70 -8.29 -19.78
CA LYS A 6 8.08 -7.94 -19.42
C LYS A 6 8.51 -8.59 -18.10
N PHE A 7 7.59 -8.70 -17.14
CA PHE A 7 7.84 -9.26 -15.81
C PHE A 7 7.67 -10.78 -15.77
N ARG A 8 6.76 -11.31 -16.59
CA ARG A 8 6.38 -12.72 -16.60
C ARG A 8 7.57 -13.70 -16.60
N PRO A 9 8.63 -13.56 -17.42
CA PRO A 9 9.75 -14.50 -17.45
C PRO A 9 10.58 -14.52 -16.16
N LEU A 10 10.41 -13.51 -15.29
CA LEU A 10 11.19 -13.35 -14.07
C LEU A 10 10.47 -13.92 -12.85
N LEU A 11 9.15 -14.14 -12.92
CA LEU A 11 8.35 -14.63 -11.80
C LEU A 11 8.70 -16.07 -11.39
N THR A 12 8.37 -16.42 -10.15
CA THR A 12 8.34 -17.82 -9.72
C THR A 12 7.29 -18.60 -10.51
N ALA A 13 7.49 -19.91 -10.66
CA ALA A 13 6.57 -20.76 -11.43
C ALA A 13 5.13 -20.75 -10.85
N GLU A 14 4.99 -20.73 -9.53
CA GLU A 14 3.68 -20.70 -8.87
C GLU A 14 2.95 -19.38 -9.12
N LEU A 15 3.61 -18.24 -8.90
CA LEU A 15 3.00 -16.94 -9.12
C LEU A 15 2.68 -16.72 -10.62
N ALA A 16 3.58 -17.14 -11.51
CA ALA A 16 3.39 -17.07 -12.94
C ALA A 16 2.12 -17.81 -13.40
N ASP A 17 1.90 -19.03 -12.91
CA ASP A 17 0.74 -19.85 -13.25
C ASP A 17 -0.58 -19.20 -12.80
N VAL A 18 -0.67 -18.74 -11.55
CA VAL A 18 -1.90 -18.09 -11.05
C VAL A 18 -2.17 -16.77 -11.78
N CYS A 19 -1.12 -16.00 -12.11
CA CYS A 19 -1.27 -14.77 -12.89
C CYS A 19 -1.79 -15.03 -14.31
N ASP A 20 -1.29 -16.08 -14.98
CA ASP A 20 -1.79 -16.44 -16.32
C ASP A 20 -3.24 -16.87 -16.29
N GLN A 21 -3.62 -17.68 -15.29
CA GLN A 21 -5.01 -18.12 -15.13
C GLN A 21 -5.93 -16.91 -14.92
N TRP A 22 -5.51 -15.94 -14.11
CA TRP A 22 -6.24 -14.70 -13.90
C TRP A 22 -6.40 -13.90 -15.20
N LEU A 23 -5.32 -13.70 -15.95
CA LEU A 23 -5.34 -12.92 -17.19
C LEU A 23 -6.16 -13.63 -18.28
N ALA A 24 -6.06 -14.96 -18.37
CA ALA A 24 -6.84 -15.78 -19.30
C ALA A 24 -8.35 -15.78 -18.96
N ALA A 25 -8.71 -15.51 -17.70
CA ALA A 25 -10.10 -15.40 -17.28
C ALA A 25 -10.74 -14.03 -17.60
N GLN A 26 -9.96 -13.03 -18.04
CA GLN A 26 -10.49 -11.71 -18.36
C GLN A 26 -11.14 -11.64 -19.75
N PRO A 27 -12.15 -10.79 -19.95
CA PRO A 27 -12.85 -10.01 -18.92
C PRO A 27 -13.84 -10.89 -18.14
N LEU A 28 -13.97 -10.61 -16.84
CA LEU A 28 -14.99 -11.24 -16.01
C LEU A 28 -16.40 -10.79 -16.38
N LYS A 29 -17.42 -11.58 -16.00
CA LYS A 29 -18.80 -11.10 -15.98
C LYS A 29 -18.91 -9.93 -15.00
N ALA A 30 -19.67 -8.90 -15.36
CA ALA A 30 -19.78 -7.67 -14.57
C ALA A 30 -20.20 -7.91 -13.11
N GLU A 31 -21.10 -8.86 -12.86
CA GLU A 31 -21.49 -9.25 -11.50
C GLU A 31 -20.34 -9.86 -10.68
N PHE A 32 -19.50 -10.69 -11.30
CA PHE A 32 -18.37 -11.35 -10.65
C PHE A 32 -17.25 -10.35 -10.40
N GLU A 33 -16.96 -9.49 -11.38
CA GLU A 33 -16.03 -8.38 -11.24
C GLU A 33 -16.45 -7.45 -10.09
N GLN A 34 -17.72 -7.05 -10.05
CA GLN A 34 -18.23 -6.15 -9.01
C GLN A 34 -18.09 -6.78 -7.61
N ARG A 35 -18.40 -8.07 -7.46
CA ARG A 35 -18.28 -8.78 -6.18
C ARG A 35 -16.83 -8.96 -5.74
N LEU A 36 -15.95 -9.34 -6.66
CA LEU A 36 -14.52 -9.44 -6.40
C LEU A 36 -13.96 -8.09 -5.93
N TRP A 37 -14.26 -7.01 -6.64
CA TRP A 37 -13.80 -5.68 -6.27
C TRP A 37 -14.38 -5.18 -4.94
N GLN A 38 -15.64 -5.49 -4.63
CA GLN A 38 -16.20 -5.18 -3.31
C GLN A 38 -15.40 -5.86 -2.19
N ARG A 39 -15.04 -7.13 -2.35
CA ARG A 39 -14.21 -7.85 -1.37
C ARG A 39 -12.80 -7.28 -1.28
N LEU A 40 -12.10 -7.11 -2.40
CA LEU A 40 -10.75 -6.56 -2.43
C LEU A 40 -10.68 -5.14 -1.84
N ARG A 41 -11.64 -4.28 -2.20
CA ARG A 41 -11.77 -2.92 -1.65
C ARG A 41 -11.92 -2.94 -0.13
N LEU A 42 -12.77 -3.81 0.39
CA LEU A 42 -13.01 -3.91 1.83
C LEU A 42 -11.77 -4.42 2.58
N GLU A 43 -11.18 -5.51 2.09
CA GLU A 43 -9.97 -6.12 2.65
C GLU A 43 -8.78 -5.16 2.62
N TRP A 44 -8.59 -4.43 1.51
CA TRP A 44 -7.48 -3.51 1.37
C TRP A 44 -7.61 -2.32 2.32
N ASN A 45 -8.79 -1.68 2.37
CA ASN A 45 -9.05 -0.58 3.29
C ASN A 45 -8.89 -1.02 4.75
N TYR A 46 -9.53 -2.13 5.15
CA TYR A 46 -9.45 -2.63 6.52
C TYR A 46 -8.00 -2.89 6.93
N ASN A 47 -7.30 -3.76 6.20
CA ASN A 47 -5.98 -4.22 6.62
C ASN A 47 -4.92 -3.11 6.55
N SER A 48 -4.93 -2.27 5.51
CA SER A 48 -3.96 -1.18 5.37
C SER A 48 -4.09 -0.15 6.49
N ASN A 49 -5.30 0.18 6.92
CA ASN A 49 -5.49 1.13 8.03
C ASN A 49 -5.22 0.47 9.40
N HIS A 50 -5.53 -0.80 9.59
CA HIS A 50 -5.27 -1.52 10.86
C HIS A 50 -3.78 -1.68 11.17
N ILE A 51 -2.95 -1.87 10.14
CA ILE A 51 -1.50 -1.95 10.33
C ILE A 51 -0.94 -0.66 10.98
N GLU A 52 -1.56 0.48 10.70
CA GLU A 52 -1.23 1.79 11.27
C GLU A 52 -1.95 2.10 12.59
N GLY A 53 -2.80 1.20 13.08
CA GLY A 53 -3.48 1.32 14.37
C GLY A 53 -4.91 1.86 14.34
N ASN A 54 -5.54 1.98 13.17
CA ASN A 54 -6.99 2.22 13.08
C ASN A 54 -7.75 1.07 13.76
N THR A 55 -8.79 1.39 14.52
CA THR A 55 -9.49 0.46 15.42
C THR A 55 -10.89 0.05 14.93
N LEU A 56 -11.34 0.52 13.77
CA LEU A 56 -12.64 0.13 13.20
C LEU A 56 -12.72 -1.36 12.92
N THR A 57 -13.62 -2.10 13.58
CA THR A 57 -13.79 -3.52 13.27
C THR A 57 -14.10 -3.78 11.79
N TYR A 58 -13.86 -4.99 11.32
CA TYR A 58 -14.17 -5.36 9.94
C TYR A 58 -15.63 -5.05 9.57
N GLY A 59 -16.58 -5.35 10.48
CA GLY A 59 -17.99 -5.04 10.29
C GLY A 59 -18.31 -3.54 10.32
N GLU A 60 -17.59 -2.73 11.09
CA GLU A 60 -17.73 -1.26 11.06
C GLU A 60 -17.15 -0.68 9.77
N THR A 61 -16.05 -1.23 9.27
CA THR A 61 -15.45 -0.86 7.97
C THR A 61 -16.41 -1.16 6.83
N LEU A 62 -17.05 -2.35 6.84
CA LEU A 62 -18.09 -2.70 5.88
C LEU A 62 -19.28 -1.73 5.96
N LEU A 63 -19.77 -1.46 7.18
CA LEU A 63 -20.89 -0.54 7.39
C LEU A 63 -20.58 0.87 6.86
N LEU A 64 -19.36 1.34 7.07
CA LEU A 64 -18.89 2.64 6.58
C LEU A 64 -18.79 2.69 5.06
N LEU A 65 -18.06 1.75 4.46
CA LEU A 65 -17.68 1.81 3.04
C LEU A 65 -18.75 1.31 2.08
N ILE A 66 -19.63 0.42 2.53
CA ILE A 66 -20.70 -0.18 1.72
C ILE A 66 -22.05 0.49 1.99
N HIS A 67 -22.35 0.80 3.26
CA HIS A 67 -23.66 1.32 3.65
C HIS A 67 -23.66 2.81 4.00
N GLY A 68 -22.49 3.46 4.06
CA GLY A 68 -22.38 4.88 4.41
C GLY A 68 -22.85 5.19 5.83
N ARG A 69 -22.75 4.21 6.74
CA ARG A 69 -23.22 4.31 8.13
C ARG A 69 -22.08 4.02 9.10
N THR A 70 -22.19 4.52 10.32
CA THR A 70 -21.24 4.23 11.39
C THR A 70 -21.96 3.65 12.60
N ARG A 71 -21.19 2.93 13.43
CA ARG A 71 -21.56 2.47 14.77
C ARG A 71 -20.29 2.44 15.62
N GLY A 72 -20.45 2.37 16.93
CA GLY A 72 -19.33 2.36 17.88
C GLY A 72 -18.83 3.76 18.24
N GLU A 73 -17.85 3.81 19.15
CA GLU A 73 -17.17 5.02 19.59
C GLU A 73 -15.70 4.96 19.15
N HIS A 74 -15.38 5.72 18.11
CA HIS A 74 -14.03 5.82 17.54
C HIS A 74 -13.69 7.29 17.29
N LEU A 75 -12.41 7.60 17.08
CA LEU A 75 -12.04 8.96 16.72
C LEU A 75 -12.60 9.30 15.33
N LEU A 76 -13.11 10.53 15.14
CA LEU A 76 -13.62 10.98 13.84
C LEU A 76 -12.57 10.76 12.73
N ARG A 77 -11.31 11.04 13.05
CA ARG A 77 -10.16 10.83 12.16
C ARG A 77 -10.06 9.39 11.65
N GLU A 78 -10.38 8.37 12.44
CA GLU A 78 -10.28 6.97 11.99
C GLU A 78 -11.30 6.64 10.89
N TYR A 79 -12.51 7.20 10.98
CA TYR A 79 -13.50 7.09 9.91
C TYR A 79 -13.07 7.86 8.66
N GLU A 80 -12.45 9.03 8.85
CA GLU A 80 -11.98 9.87 7.75
C GLU A 80 -10.79 9.27 7.02
N GLU A 81 -9.83 8.69 7.74
CA GLU A 81 -8.69 7.96 7.15
C GLU A 81 -9.15 6.71 6.40
N MET A 82 -10.14 5.99 6.93
CA MET A 82 -10.73 4.83 6.23
C MET A 82 -11.40 5.24 4.92
N ARG A 83 -12.17 6.34 4.93
CA ARG A 83 -12.76 6.90 3.70
C ARG A 83 -11.72 7.51 2.77
N GLY A 84 -10.69 8.16 3.30
CA GLY A 84 -9.62 8.76 2.54
C GLY A 84 -8.83 7.71 1.78
N HIS A 85 -8.44 6.62 2.47
CA HIS A 85 -7.80 5.48 1.82
C HIS A 85 -8.67 4.86 0.72
N ASP A 86 -9.98 4.81 0.90
CA ASP A 86 -10.91 4.29 -0.11
C ASP A 86 -10.95 5.17 -1.37
N VAL A 87 -10.96 6.49 -1.19
CA VAL A 87 -10.85 7.45 -2.30
C VAL A 87 -9.48 7.34 -2.97
N ALA A 88 -8.41 7.12 -2.19
CA ALA A 88 -7.06 6.93 -2.73
C ALA A 88 -6.96 5.67 -3.59
N ILE A 89 -7.65 4.57 -3.23
CA ILE A 89 -7.72 3.36 -4.07
C ILE A 89 -8.33 3.69 -5.43
N GLU A 90 -9.46 4.41 -5.48
CA GLU A 90 -10.09 4.75 -6.76
C GLU A 90 -9.23 5.71 -7.60
N TYR A 91 -8.57 6.69 -6.94
CA TYR A 91 -7.60 7.56 -7.60
C TYR A 91 -6.42 6.77 -8.19
N LEU A 92 -5.88 5.81 -7.43
CA LEU A 92 -4.80 4.95 -7.88
C LEU A 92 -5.22 4.08 -9.07
N ARG A 93 -6.46 3.56 -9.07
CA ARG A 93 -7.02 2.79 -10.19
C ARG A 93 -7.20 3.63 -11.44
N SER A 94 -7.51 4.93 -11.33
CA SER A 94 -7.51 5.81 -12.50
C SER A 94 -6.09 6.06 -13.00
N LEU A 95 -5.15 6.36 -12.11
CA LEU A 95 -3.74 6.57 -12.46
C LEU A 95 -3.12 5.36 -13.17
N ALA A 96 -3.44 4.14 -12.72
CA ALA A 96 -2.90 2.91 -13.30
C ALA A 96 -3.33 2.66 -14.76
N LYS A 97 -4.40 3.34 -15.23
CA LYS A 97 -4.90 3.26 -16.60
C LYS A 97 -4.32 4.33 -17.51
N GLU A 98 -3.64 5.33 -16.95
CA GLU A 98 -3.03 6.41 -17.73
C GLU A 98 -1.74 5.93 -18.39
N GLU A 99 -1.40 6.50 -19.55
CA GLU A 99 -0.13 6.21 -20.23
C GLU A 99 1.07 6.80 -19.48
N ARG A 100 0.86 7.91 -18.75
CA ARG A 100 1.91 8.57 -17.98
C ARG A 100 2.24 7.77 -16.72
N MET A 101 3.50 7.84 -16.31
CA MET A 101 3.96 7.29 -15.03
C MET A 101 3.51 8.18 -13.86
N ILE A 102 3.38 7.55 -12.69
CA ILE A 102 3.17 8.26 -11.43
C ILE A 102 4.39 9.13 -11.10
N GLY A 103 4.14 10.38 -10.71
CA GLY A 103 5.18 11.32 -10.30
C GLY A 103 5.00 11.82 -8.87
N GLU A 104 5.91 12.70 -8.44
CA GLU A 104 5.88 13.27 -7.08
C GLU A 104 4.54 13.93 -6.72
N GLY A 105 3.92 14.63 -7.68
CA GLY A 105 2.61 15.25 -7.49
C GLY A 105 1.53 14.23 -7.12
N ASP A 106 1.46 13.11 -7.83
CA ASP A 106 0.50 12.04 -7.54
C ASP A 106 0.76 11.39 -6.18
N ILE A 107 2.04 11.21 -5.80
CA ILE A 107 2.41 10.63 -4.50
C ILE A 107 1.99 11.57 -3.36
N ARG A 108 2.17 12.88 -3.54
CA ARG A 108 1.70 13.91 -2.61
C ARG A 108 0.19 13.94 -2.53
N ASP A 109 -0.50 13.79 -3.66
CA ASP A 109 -1.96 13.71 -3.71
C ASP A 109 -2.48 12.45 -3.00
N LEU A 110 -1.84 11.30 -3.17
CA LEU A 110 -2.17 10.07 -2.41
C LEU A 110 -2.07 10.31 -0.91
N ASN A 111 -0.99 10.93 -0.43
CA ASN A 111 -0.85 11.28 0.98
C ASN A 111 -1.96 12.25 1.45
N ARG A 112 -2.23 13.28 0.65
CA ARG A 112 -3.28 14.27 0.93
C ARG A 112 -4.65 13.63 1.03
N ILE A 113 -4.99 12.74 0.11
CA ILE A 113 -6.29 12.04 0.06
C ILE A 113 -6.42 11.08 1.26
N VAL A 114 -5.37 10.33 1.59
CA VAL A 114 -5.38 9.38 2.72
C VAL A 114 -5.57 10.08 4.05
N LEU A 115 -4.85 11.19 4.30
CA LEU A 115 -4.92 11.92 5.57
C LEU A 115 -6.07 12.92 5.62
N LYS A 116 -6.58 13.35 4.45
CA LYS A 116 -7.69 14.27 4.23
C LYS A 116 -7.47 15.70 4.71
N GLU A 117 -7.19 15.90 6.00
CA GLU A 117 -6.99 17.21 6.62
C GLU A 117 -5.81 17.19 7.60
N GLY A 118 -5.21 18.36 7.82
CA GLY A 118 -4.09 18.50 8.74
C GLY A 118 -4.52 18.39 10.19
N PHE A 119 -3.62 17.86 11.02
CA PHE A 119 -3.90 17.63 12.44
C PHE A 119 -2.64 17.79 13.29
N TRP A 120 -2.84 17.98 14.59
CA TRP A 120 -1.75 17.99 15.55
C TRP A 120 -1.44 16.57 16.03
N ARG A 121 -0.17 16.19 15.96
CA ARG A 121 0.34 14.94 16.55
C ARG A 121 1.25 15.26 17.73
N ILE A 122 1.14 14.48 18.80
CA ILE A 122 2.09 14.55 19.91
C ILE A 122 3.46 14.10 19.40
N ALA A 123 4.49 14.84 19.75
CA ALA A 123 5.88 14.56 19.40
C ALA A 123 6.77 14.87 20.62
N GLU A 124 8.05 14.52 20.53
CA GLU A 124 9.04 14.83 21.55
C GLU A 124 10.16 15.68 20.94
N THR A 125 10.68 16.64 21.70
CA THR A 125 11.91 17.35 21.34
C THR A 125 13.11 16.42 21.47
N VAL A 126 14.27 16.80 20.94
CA VAL A 126 15.54 16.08 21.15
C VAL A 126 15.85 15.89 22.65
N ASP A 127 15.44 16.84 23.50
CA ASP A 127 15.61 16.77 24.96
C ASP A 127 14.51 15.94 25.69
N GLY A 128 13.65 15.23 24.95
CA GLY A 128 12.57 14.40 25.50
C GLY A 128 11.34 15.15 26.04
N ASN A 129 11.24 16.46 25.83
CA ASN A 129 10.08 17.22 26.26
C ASN A 129 8.88 17.02 25.31
N PRO A 130 7.65 16.85 25.84
CA PRO A 130 6.46 16.78 25.02
C PRO A 130 6.26 18.05 24.20
N THR A 131 5.99 17.88 22.91
CA THR A 131 5.62 18.94 21.99
C THR A 131 4.50 18.45 21.07
N ARG A 132 4.05 19.31 20.16
CA ARG A 132 3.08 18.96 19.12
C ARG A 132 3.61 19.41 17.77
N ARG A 133 3.44 18.55 16.77
CA ARG A 133 3.79 18.82 15.38
C ARG A 133 2.51 18.88 14.56
N TRP A 134 2.39 19.93 13.75
CA TRP A 134 1.34 20.00 12.74
C TRP A 134 1.72 19.09 11.57
N ILE A 135 0.82 18.20 11.21
CA ILE A 135 0.96 17.31 10.05
C ILE A 135 0.18 17.94 8.91
N GLU A 136 0.88 18.35 7.85
CA GLU A 136 0.26 18.94 6.66
C GLU A 136 0.17 17.87 5.55
N PRO A 137 -1.03 17.40 5.17
CA PRO A 137 -1.21 16.35 4.18
C PRO A 137 -0.70 16.73 2.78
N GLY A 138 0.08 15.83 2.19
CA GLY A 138 0.65 16.01 0.85
C GLY A 138 1.89 16.90 0.80
N GLU A 139 2.37 17.41 1.94
CA GLU A 139 3.63 18.13 2.02
C GLU A 139 4.75 17.22 2.53
N TYR A 140 5.94 17.35 1.94
CA TYR A 140 7.11 16.68 2.46
C TYR A 140 7.48 17.23 3.83
N LYS A 141 8.11 16.39 4.64
CA LYS A 141 8.55 16.73 5.99
C LYS A 141 9.46 17.96 5.98
N THR A 142 9.18 18.88 6.89
CA THR A 142 9.99 20.11 7.08
C THR A 142 10.97 19.98 8.26
N ALA A 143 10.94 18.85 8.97
CA ALA A 143 11.83 18.53 10.07
C ALA A 143 12.05 17.00 10.13
N PRO A 144 13.14 16.51 10.75
CA PRO A 144 13.41 15.09 10.90
C PRO A 144 12.23 14.32 11.53
N ASN A 145 12.03 13.07 11.11
CA ASN A 145 10.95 12.19 11.55
C ASN A 145 11.44 10.78 11.91
N HIS A 146 12.60 10.71 12.58
CA HIS A 146 13.22 9.46 13.00
C HIS A 146 12.28 8.62 13.89
N VAL A 147 12.51 7.31 13.91
CA VAL A 147 11.83 6.37 14.81
C VAL A 147 12.84 5.66 15.69
N ILE A 148 12.39 5.28 16.89
CA ILE A 148 13.14 4.36 17.75
C ILE A 148 12.69 2.95 17.38
N THR A 149 13.63 2.11 16.94
CA THR A 149 13.37 0.72 16.59
C THR A 149 13.02 -0.11 17.82
N ALA A 150 12.55 -1.35 17.63
CA ALA A 150 12.32 -2.28 18.74
C ALA A 150 13.61 -2.61 19.53
N THR A 151 14.80 -2.40 18.94
CA THR A 151 16.10 -2.57 19.60
C THR A 151 16.51 -1.34 20.43
N GLY A 152 15.73 -0.25 20.36
CA GLY A 152 16.03 1.02 21.03
C GLY A 152 16.98 1.92 20.25
N GLU A 153 17.36 1.54 19.03
CA GLU A 153 18.24 2.33 18.17
C GLU A 153 17.45 3.38 17.39
N LEU A 154 18.11 4.51 17.08
CA LEU A 154 17.52 5.57 16.30
C LEU A 154 17.67 5.25 14.81
N PHE A 155 16.56 4.98 14.13
CA PHE A 155 16.56 4.80 12.68
C PHE A 155 16.41 6.18 12.01
N HIS A 156 17.44 6.58 11.27
CA HIS A 156 17.48 7.83 10.55
C HIS A 156 17.00 7.64 9.12
N PHE A 157 15.84 8.22 8.81
CA PHE A 157 15.39 8.42 7.44
C PHE A 157 16.14 9.58 6.77
N ALA A 158 15.83 9.82 5.51
CA ALA A 158 16.30 11.01 4.79
C ALA A 158 16.05 12.31 5.57
N THR A 159 16.92 13.31 5.46
CA THR A 159 16.66 14.64 6.04
C THR A 159 15.56 15.38 5.28
N SER A 160 14.97 16.40 5.89
CA SER A 160 13.97 17.27 5.23
C SER A 160 14.54 17.95 3.97
N GLU A 161 15.82 18.30 3.99
CA GLU A 161 16.50 19.04 2.91
C GLU A 161 16.76 18.16 1.69
N GLU A 162 17.11 16.88 1.90
CA GLU A 162 17.37 15.94 0.81
C GLU A 162 16.12 15.20 0.32
N THR A 163 15.02 15.23 1.08
CA THR A 163 13.77 14.54 0.74
C THR A 163 13.26 14.85 -0.67
N PRO A 164 13.19 16.13 -1.12
CA PRO A 164 12.74 16.44 -2.48
C PRO A 164 13.63 15.81 -3.55
N ALA A 165 14.96 15.90 -3.39
CA ALA A 165 15.91 15.32 -4.35
C ALA A 165 15.77 13.79 -4.40
N LYS A 166 15.69 13.13 -3.24
CA LYS A 166 15.51 11.67 -3.17
C LYS A 166 14.17 11.20 -3.72
N MET A 167 13.10 11.97 -3.55
CA MET A 167 11.79 11.64 -4.12
C MET A 167 11.79 11.78 -5.65
N ALA A 168 12.45 12.80 -6.18
CA ALA A 168 12.65 12.94 -7.63
C ALA A 168 13.45 11.76 -8.20
N GLU A 169 14.58 11.40 -7.55
CA GLU A 169 15.38 10.22 -7.90
C GLU A 169 14.56 8.92 -7.83
N PHE A 170 13.77 8.75 -6.77
CA PHE A 170 12.89 7.59 -6.60
C PHE A 170 11.84 7.48 -7.72
N CYS A 171 11.17 8.57 -8.09
CA CYS A 171 10.16 8.56 -9.15
C CYS A 171 10.77 8.26 -10.53
N HIS A 172 11.96 8.82 -10.80
CA HIS A 172 12.71 8.52 -12.02
C HIS A 172 13.09 7.04 -12.07
N TRP A 173 13.70 6.50 -11.00
CA TRP A 173 14.05 5.10 -10.89
C TRP A 173 12.82 4.18 -11.02
N LEU A 174 11.71 4.50 -10.36
CA LEU A 174 10.46 3.73 -10.46
C LEU A 174 9.97 3.65 -11.90
N THR A 175 10.00 4.77 -12.61
CA THR A 175 9.63 4.83 -14.03
C THR A 175 10.50 3.89 -14.86
N GLU A 176 11.83 3.99 -14.73
CA GLU A 176 12.78 3.15 -15.46
C GLU A 176 12.55 1.66 -15.19
N GLN A 177 12.33 1.27 -13.93
CA GLN A 177 12.13 -0.13 -13.55
C GLN A 177 10.83 -0.72 -14.08
N ILE A 178 9.75 0.07 -14.21
CA ILE A 178 8.51 -0.46 -14.76
C ILE A 178 8.58 -0.52 -16.29
N GLU A 179 9.20 0.46 -16.94
CA GLU A 179 9.34 0.48 -18.39
C GLU A 179 10.31 -0.60 -18.90
N GLN A 180 11.42 -0.81 -18.18
CA GLN A 180 12.53 -1.70 -18.54
C GLN A 180 12.98 -2.53 -17.34
N PRO A 181 12.18 -3.52 -16.90
CA PRO A 181 12.49 -4.29 -15.69
C PRO A 181 13.81 -5.03 -15.80
N GLN A 182 14.68 -4.80 -14.82
CA GLN A 182 15.99 -5.46 -14.70
C GLN A 182 15.99 -6.58 -13.64
N GLN A 183 14.90 -6.73 -12.91
CA GLN A 183 14.77 -7.66 -11.79
C GLN A 183 13.35 -8.24 -11.71
N GLU A 184 13.23 -9.31 -10.92
CA GLU A 184 11.96 -9.99 -10.66
C GLU A 184 10.94 -9.05 -9.98
N LEU A 185 9.64 -9.26 -10.24
CA LEU A 185 8.58 -8.36 -9.81
C LEU A 185 8.51 -8.20 -8.28
N MET A 186 8.64 -9.29 -7.52
CA MET A 186 8.58 -9.25 -6.06
C MET A 186 9.82 -8.63 -5.45
N GLN A 187 10.99 -8.80 -6.06
CA GLN A 187 12.17 -8.02 -5.72
C GLN A 187 11.97 -6.53 -6.00
N LEU A 188 11.39 -6.18 -7.15
CA LEU A 188 11.06 -4.79 -7.47
C LEU A 188 10.08 -4.21 -6.44
N LEU A 189 9.00 -4.92 -6.09
CA LEU A 189 8.04 -4.42 -5.09
C LEU A 189 8.68 -4.28 -3.70
N ALA A 190 9.54 -5.21 -3.30
CA ALA A 190 10.29 -5.11 -2.05
C ALA A 190 11.23 -3.89 -2.05
N GLU A 191 11.91 -3.63 -3.17
CA GLU A 191 12.80 -2.49 -3.31
C GLU A 191 12.03 -1.16 -3.35
N ILE A 192 10.90 -1.08 -4.06
CA ILE A 192 10.00 0.08 -4.04
C ILE A 192 9.58 0.37 -2.61
N HIS A 193 9.17 -0.67 -1.88
CA HIS A 193 8.74 -0.55 -0.50
C HIS A 193 9.87 0.02 0.37
N HIS A 194 11.02 -0.65 0.37
CA HIS A 194 12.16 -0.29 1.21
C HIS A 194 12.73 1.09 0.86
N ARG A 195 12.92 1.42 -0.42
CA ARG A 195 13.43 2.74 -0.85
C ARG A 195 12.51 3.88 -0.41
N PHE A 196 11.19 3.73 -0.61
CA PHE A 196 10.24 4.77 -0.21
C PHE A 196 10.22 4.96 1.31
N ILE A 197 10.21 3.86 2.07
CA ILE A 197 10.24 3.90 3.54
C ILE A 197 11.56 4.47 4.06
N ALA A 198 12.70 4.19 3.44
CA ALA A 198 13.99 4.78 3.81
C ALA A 198 14.00 6.32 3.60
N ILE A 199 13.30 6.84 2.60
CA ILE A 199 13.10 8.29 2.43
C ILE A 199 12.14 8.82 3.51
N HIS A 200 11.04 8.12 3.76
CA HIS A 200 9.97 8.50 4.69
C HIS A 200 9.54 9.97 4.48
N PRO A 201 9.05 10.32 3.27
CA PRO A 201 8.95 11.71 2.81
C PRO A 201 7.90 12.54 3.57
N PHE A 202 6.86 11.92 4.11
CA PHE A 202 5.77 12.61 4.81
C PHE A 202 5.89 12.50 6.33
N ASP A 203 5.19 13.36 7.06
CA ASP A 203 5.14 13.30 8.52
C ASP A 203 4.19 12.20 9.04
N ASP A 204 3.21 11.78 8.24
CA ASP A 204 2.32 10.65 8.52
C ASP A 204 1.88 9.99 7.22
N GLY A 205 1.37 8.76 7.30
CA GLY A 205 0.78 8.05 6.17
C GLY A 205 1.76 7.33 5.24
N ASN A 206 3.07 7.36 5.49
CA ASN A 206 4.08 6.70 4.62
C ASN A 206 3.79 5.21 4.40
N GLY A 207 3.40 4.47 5.45
CA GLY A 207 3.03 3.06 5.34
C GLY A 207 1.83 2.81 4.40
N ARG A 208 0.80 3.67 4.48
CA ARG A 208 -0.37 3.58 3.60
C ARG A 208 -0.02 3.95 2.15
N VAL A 209 0.74 5.02 1.96
CA VAL A 209 1.18 5.47 0.63
C VAL A 209 2.05 4.42 -0.05
N VAL A 210 3.02 3.83 0.65
CA VAL A 210 3.89 2.82 0.03
C VAL A 210 3.10 1.58 -0.41
N ARG A 211 2.13 1.11 0.39
CA ARG A 211 1.25 0.00 0.01
C ARG A 211 0.37 0.35 -1.19
N LEU A 212 -0.09 1.60 -1.30
CA LEU A 212 -0.75 2.10 -2.51
C LEU A 212 0.21 2.08 -3.72
N LEU A 213 1.46 2.50 -3.56
CA LEU A 213 2.46 2.48 -4.65
C LEU A 213 2.75 1.06 -5.15
N LEU A 214 2.85 0.07 -4.26
CA LEU A 214 3.00 -1.33 -4.68
C LEU A 214 1.84 -1.77 -5.57
N ASN A 215 0.61 -1.41 -5.16
CA ASN A 215 -0.59 -1.77 -5.91
C ASN A 215 -0.75 -0.95 -7.19
N TYR A 216 -0.19 0.25 -7.29
CA TYR A 216 -0.13 0.98 -8.57
C TYR A 216 0.63 0.17 -9.62
N VAL A 217 1.80 -0.37 -9.26
CA VAL A 217 2.58 -1.23 -10.15
C VAL A 217 1.79 -2.46 -10.56
N LEU A 218 1.16 -3.16 -9.60
CA LEU A 218 0.38 -4.36 -9.90
C LEU A 218 -0.83 -4.07 -10.81
N LEU A 219 -1.56 -2.98 -10.56
CA LEU A 219 -2.72 -2.59 -11.37
C LEU A 219 -2.33 -2.20 -12.79
N ARG A 220 -1.17 -1.54 -12.98
CA ARG A 220 -0.60 -1.26 -14.30
C ARG A 220 -0.28 -2.53 -15.10
N LEU A 221 0.03 -3.62 -14.40
CA LEU A 221 0.27 -4.94 -14.99
C LEU A 221 -1.02 -5.74 -15.17
N GLU A 222 -2.20 -5.14 -14.93
CA GLU A 222 -3.52 -5.80 -14.96
C GLU A 222 -3.66 -6.95 -13.94
N LEU A 223 -2.83 -6.93 -12.89
CA LEU A 223 -2.91 -7.85 -11.75
C LEU A 223 -3.78 -7.26 -10.63
N LEU A 224 -4.17 -8.12 -9.68
CA LEU A 224 -4.93 -7.70 -8.52
C LEU A 224 -4.06 -7.00 -7.47
N PRO A 225 -4.64 -6.12 -6.64
CA PRO A 225 -3.90 -5.49 -5.55
C PRO A 225 -3.41 -6.55 -4.56
N LEU A 226 -2.17 -6.40 -4.13
CA LEU A 226 -1.60 -7.11 -3.00
C LEU A 226 -2.18 -6.55 -1.69
N ILE A 227 -2.62 -7.44 -0.80
CA ILE A 227 -3.23 -7.08 0.48
C ILE A 227 -2.44 -7.74 1.62
N ILE A 228 -1.74 -6.90 2.39
CA ILE A 228 -1.02 -7.35 3.59
C ILE A 228 -2.03 -7.47 4.73
N GLN A 229 -2.34 -8.69 5.14
CA GLN A 229 -3.30 -8.94 6.23
C GLN A 229 -2.75 -8.47 7.58
N THR A 230 -3.59 -7.78 8.37
CA THR A 230 -3.19 -7.25 9.68
C THR A 230 -2.80 -8.34 10.69
N SER A 231 -3.35 -9.56 10.55
CA SER A 231 -2.94 -10.74 11.32
C SER A 231 -1.46 -11.11 11.11
N ARG A 232 -0.88 -10.71 9.98
CA ARG A 232 0.52 -10.95 9.60
C ARG A 232 1.42 -9.74 9.83
N ARG A 233 0.93 -8.70 10.53
CA ARG A 233 1.67 -7.45 10.80
C ARG A 233 3.05 -7.71 11.41
N ARG A 234 3.17 -8.68 12.32
CA ARG A 234 4.48 -9.00 12.92
C ARG A 234 5.48 -9.49 11.88
N SER A 235 5.10 -10.50 11.09
CA SER A 235 5.94 -11.04 10.02
C SER A 235 6.29 -10.00 8.96
N TYR A 236 5.37 -9.08 8.67
CA TYR A 236 5.63 -7.94 7.78
C TYR A 236 6.74 -7.03 8.34
N LEU A 237 6.64 -6.62 9.60
CA LEU A 237 7.66 -5.78 10.24
C LEU A 237 9.00 -6.50 10.37
N ASP A 238 9.01 -7.80 10.66
CA ASP A 238 10.23 -8.60 10.70
C ASP A 238 10.90 -8.67 9.31
N ALA A 239 10.12 -8.79 8.23
CA ALA A 239 10.64 -8.77 6.87
C ALA A 239 11.21 -7.39 6.45
N ILE A 240 10.58 -6.29 6.89
CA ILE A 240 11.12 -4.93 6.72
C ILE A 240 12.46 -4.81 7.46
N ALA A 241 12.56 -5.30 8.69
CA ALA A 241 13.82 -5.23 9.44
C ALA A 241 14.98 -5.99 8.76
N MET A 242 14.68 -7.08 8.03
CA MET A 242 15.67 -7.76 7.21
C MET A 242 16.07 -6.94 5.98
N ALA A 243 15.10 -6.26 5.34
CA ALA A 243 15.35 -5.32 4.26
C ALA A 243 16.24 -4.15 4.70
N ASP A 244 15.99 -3.58 5.89
CA ASP A 244 16.81 -2.54 6.51
C ASP A 244 18.25 -3.01 6.77
N SER A 245 18.44 -4.33 6.95
CA SER A 245 19.75 -4.97 7.10
C SER A 245 20.42 -5.31 5.77
N GLY A 246 19.80 -4.95 4.64
CA GLY A 246 20.30 -5.15 3.29
C GLY A 246 19.81 -6.41 2.58
N ASP A 247 18.96 -7.23 3.21
CA ASP A 247 18.37 -8.42 2.60
C ASP A 247 16.88 -8.19 2.25
N LEU A 248 16.61 -7.89 0.98
CA LEU A 248 15.25 -7.69 0.47
C LEU A 248 14.47 -8.99 0.27
N GLN A 249 15.14 -10.15 0.26
CA GLN A 249 14.52 -11.43 -0.08
C GLN A 249 13.35 -11.81 0.85
N PRO A 250 13.43 -11.64 2.19
CA PRO A 250 12.30 -11.93 3.08
C PRO A 250 11.09 -11.05 2.81
N LEU A 251 11.31 -9.77 2.48
CA LEU A 251 10.23 -8.85 2.12
C LEU A 251 9.60 -9.23 0.78
N ALA A 252 10.40 -9.56 -0.24
CA ALA A 252 9.91 -10.05 -1.53
C ALA A 252 9.04 -11.30 -1.36
N GLN A 253 9.50 -12.31 -0.59
CA GLN A 253 8.73 -13.53 -0.32
C GLN A 253 7.44 -13.26 0.45
N PHE A 254 7.47 -12.34 1.42
CA PHE A 254 6.29 -11.94 2.17
C PHE A 254 5.24 -11.28 1.27
N LEU A 255 5.69 -10.39 0.37
CA LEU A 255 4.83 -9.74 -0.61
C LEU A 255 4.27 -10.74 -1.61
N GLU A 256 5.08 -11.67 -2.11
CA GLU A 256 4.64 -12.75 -3.00
C GLU A 256 3.48 -13.54 -2.43
N GLN A 257 3.57 -13.98 -1.17
CA GLN A 257 2.49 -14.69 -0.50
C GLN A 257 1.21 -13.85 -0.37
N SER A 258 1.36 -12.53 -0.19
CA SER A 258 0.22 -11.60 -0.08
C SER A 258 -0.44 -11.36 -1.46
N LEU A 259 0.36 -11.34 -2.53
CA LEU A 259 -0.15 -11.28 -3.90
C LEU A 259 -0.82 -12.59 -4.30
N LEU A 260 -0.20 -13.75 -4.03
CA LEU A 260 -0.76 -15.07 -4.32
C LEU A 260 -2.16 -15.24 -3.73
N TRP A 261 -2.38 -14.84 -2.48
CA TRP A 261 -3.70 -14.87 -1.87
C TRP A 261 -4.74 -14.07 -2.68
N SER A 262 -4.37 -12.86 -3.12
CA SER A 262 -5.25 -11.97 -3.89
C SER A 262 -5.54 -12.53 -5.29
N MET A 263 -4.52 -13.08 -5.95
CA MET A 263 -4.64 -13.69 -7.28
C MET A 263 -5.47 -14.98 -7.26
N GLN A 264 -5.27 -15.84 -6.26
CA GLN A 264 -6.08 -17.04 -6.07
C GLN A 264 -7.55 -16.71 -5.77
N LEU A 265 -7.81 -15.64 -5.01
CA LEU A 265 -9.17 -15.13 -4.83
C LEU A 265 -9.77 -14.67 -6.18
N GLY A 266 -9.00 -13.97 -7.00
CA GLY A 266 -9.40 -13.57 -8.36
C GLY A 266 -9.75 -14.74 -9.27
N VAL A 267 -8.88 -15.75 -9.34
CA VAL A 267 -9.11 -16.95 -10.16
C VAL A 267 -10.35 -17.70 -9.70
N ARG A 268 -10.58 -17.83 -8.39
CA ARG A 268 -11.83 -18.41 -7.86
C ARG A 268 -13.05 -17.57 -8.26
N ALA A 269 -12.97 -16.25 -8.10
CA ALA A 269 -14.05 -15.34 -8.47
C ALA A 269 -14.45 -15.40 -9.95
N ALA A 270 -13.56 -15.88 -10.83
CA ALA A 270 -13.88 -16.10 -12.23
C ALA A 270 -14.84 -17.28 -12.46
N GLY A 271 -14.77 -18.30 -11.59
CA GLY A 271 -15.60 -19.51 -11.68
C GLY A 271 -16.83 -19.49 -10.78
N GLU A 272 -16.79 -18.77 -9.66
CA GLU A 272 -17.87 -18.73 -8.65
C GLU A 272 -18.09 -17.32 -8.09
N LEU A 273 -19.33 -17.05 -7.65
CA LEU A 273 -19.67 -15.78 -6.98
C LEU A 273 -18.99 -15.74 -5.62
N VAL A 274 -18.24 -14.67 -5.38
CA VAL A 274 -17.58 -14.44 -4.09
C VAL A 274 -18.55 -13.78 -3.12
N GLU A 275 -18.88 -14.49 -2.04
CA GLU A 275 -19.74 -13.97 -0.98
C GLU A 275 -18.99 -13.03 -0.03
N LEU A 276 -19.72 -12.03 0.49
CA LEU A 276 -19.19 -11.12 1.50
C LEU A 276 -19.32 -11.69 2.93
N GLU A 277 -20.13 -12.74 3.13
CA GLU A 277 -20.47 -13.27 4.47
C GLU A 277 -19.44 -14.25 5.04
N GLU A 278 -18.52 -14.76 4.21
CA GLU A 278 -17.36 -15.55 4.69
C GLU A 278 -16.40 -14.72 5.56
N LEU A 279 -16.61 -13.41 5.65
CA LEU A 279 -15.78 -12.43 6.35
C LEU A 279 -16.04 -12.35 7.86
N GLN A 280 -16.88 -13.24 8.40
CA GLN A 280 -17.24 -13.31 9.84
C GLN A 280 -16.70 -14.55 10.58
N ARG A 281 -15.94 -15.43 9.93
CA ARG A 281 -15.37 -16.64 10.56
C ARG A 281 -13.87 -16.52 10.81
#